data_AF-A0A0A0CVP5-F1
#
_entry.id   AF-A0A0A0CVP5-F1
#
_cell.length_a   1.000
_cell.length_b   1.000
_cell.length_c   1.000
_cell.angle_alpha   90.00
_cell.angle_beta   90.00
_cell.angle_gamma   90.00
#
_symmetry.space_group_name_H-M   'P 1'
#
loop_
_entity.id
_entity.type
_entity.pdbx_description
1 polymer ?
#
loop_
_entity_poly.entity_id
_entity_poly.type
_entity_poly.pdbx_seq_one_letter_code
_entity_poly.pdbx_strand_id
1 'polypeptide(L)' 'MPTMPALFVSHGSPMLALSDEPAGRFFDALGPSLPRPDAILLASAHFETEVPTVGAVQTPETIHDFYGFPEPLYQVRYP' A
#
# COMPACT_ATOMS: atom_id res chain seq x y z
N MET A 1 -13.77 -20.63 8.91
CA MET A 1 -13.19 -19.63 8.00
C MET A 1 -11.68 -19.88 7.95
N PRO A 2 -11.02 -19.81 6.78
CA PRO A 2 -9.57 -19.92 6.73
C PRO A 2 -8.93 -18.77 7.51
N THR A 3 -7.85 -19.06 8.24
CA THR A 3 -7.06 -18.02 8.91
C THR A 3 -6.42 -17.13 7.86
N MET A 4 -6.64 -15.82 7.94
CA MET A 4 -6.00 -14.87 7.02
C MET A 4 -4.50 -14.74 7.35
N PRO A 5 -3.63 -14.66 6.34
CA PRO A 5 -2.20 -14.49 6.57
C PRO A 5 -1.89 -13.07 7.07
N ALA A 6 -0.90 -12.97 7.95
CA ALA A 6 -0.25 -11.69 8.24
C ALA A 6 0.96 -11.54 7.31
N LEU A 7 1.08 -10.38 6.66
CA LEU A 7 2.15 -10.08 5.72
C LEU A 7 2.98 -8.92 6.24
N PHE A 8 4.30 -9.04 6.15
CA PHE A 8 5.22 -7.93 6.28
C PHE A 8 5.82 -7.67 4.90
N VAL A 9 5.55 -6.50 4.34
CA VAL A 9 6.00 -6.11 3.00
C VAL A 9 6.81 -4.83 3.08
N SER A 10 7.93 -4.79 2.34
CA SER A 10 8.68 -3.55 2.17
C SER A 10 7.89 -2.59 1.28
N HIS A 11 7.76 -1.33 1.70
CA HIS A 11 7.08 -0.30 0.90
C HIS A 11 7.94 0.21 -0.27
N GLY A 12 9.26 0.03 -0.20
CA GLY A 12 10.19 0.33 -1.29
C GLY A 12 10.17 1.79 -1.76
N SER A 13 10.62 1.99 -3.00
CA SER A 13 10.54 3.29 -3.67
C SER A 13 9.13 3.53 -4.22
N PRO A 14 8.59 4.76 -4.19
CA PRO A 14 7.32 5.10 -4.85
C PRO A 14 7.26 4.67 -6.32
N MET A 15 8.41 4.61 -7.00
CA MET A 15 8.50 4.15 -8.40
C MET A 15 7.94 2.75 -8.62
N LEU A 16 7.88 1.89 -7.58
CA LEU A 16 7.28 0.56 -7.67
C LEU A 16 5.84 0.58 -8.21
N ALA A 17 5.10 1.68 -8.02
CA ALA A 17 3.76 1.83 -8.56
C ALA A 17 3.72 1.97 -10.10
N LEU A 18 4.84 2.32 -10.74
CA LEU A 18 4.91 2.58 -12.20
C LEU A 18 5.96 1.72 -12.93
N SER A 19 7.00 1.26 -12.23
CA SER A 19 8.15 0.60 -12.82
C SER A 19 7.94 -0.91 -12.98
N ASP A 20 8.30 -1.47 -14.13
CA ASP A 20 8.35 -2.91 -14.33
C ASP A 20 9.63 -3.51 -13.71
N GLU A 21 9.60 -3.70 -12.40
CA GLU A 21 10.70 -4.27 -11.61
C GLU A 21 10.30 -5.59 -10.93
N PRO A 22 11.26 -6.46 -10.55
CA PRO A 22 10.95 -7.72 -9.89
C PRO A 22 10.05 -7.58 -8.64
N ALA A 23 10.20 -6.50 -7.87
CA ALA A 23 9.36 -6.23 -6.72
C ALA A 23 7.92 -5.85 -7.11
N GLY A 24 7.73 -5.05 -8.16
CA GLY A 24 6.39 -4.74 -8.69
C GLY A 24 5.66 -5.99 -9.17
N ARG A 25 6.32 -6.82 -9.98
CA ARG A 25 5.76 -8.10 -10.46
C ARG A 25 5.44 -9.07 -9.32
N PHE A 26 6.21 -9.05 -8.24
CA PHE A 26 5.89 -9.82 -7.03
C PHE A 26 4.56 -9.37 -6.41
N PHE A 27 4.33 -8.05 -6.28
CA PHE A 27 3.08 -7.53 -5.75
C PHE A 27 1.88 -7.84 -6.66
N ASP A 28 2.06 -7.75 -7.98
CA ASP A 28 1.03 -8.13 -8.96
C ASP A 28 0.59 -9.59 -8.80
N ALA A 29 1.54 -10.49 -8.51
CA ALA A 29 1.27 -11.91 -8.30
C ALA A 29 0.77 -12.23 -6.88
N LEU A 30 1.16 -11.45 -5.88
CA LEU A 30 0.82 -11.69 -4.47
C LEU A 30 -0.68 -11.57 -4.23
N GLY A 31 -1.32 -10.50 -4.70
CA GLY A 31 -2.75 -10.25 -4.51
C GLY A 31 -3.64 -11.44 -4.92
N PRO A 32 -3.52 -11.95 -6.17
CA PRO A 32 -4.26 -13.11 -6.64
C PRO A 32 -3.96 -14.43 -5.91
N SER A 33 -2.80 -14.57 -5.26
CA SER A 33 -2.43 -15.79 -4.53
C SER A 33 -3.06 -15.91 -3.14
N LEU A 34 -3.64 -14.82 -2.62
CA LEU A 34 -4.17 -14.73 -1.26
C LEU A 34 -5.69 -15.01 -1.24
N PRO A 35 -6.22 -15.60 -0.16
CA PRO A 35 -7.66 -15.65 0.04
C PRO A 35 -8.23 -14.22 0.14
N ARG A 36 -9.42 -13.99 -0.43
CA ARG A 36 -10.06 -12.67 -0.41
C ARG A 36 -10.50 -12.31 1.02
N PRO A 37 -9.97 -11.23 1.62
CA PRO A 37 -10.39 -10.80 2.94
C PRO A 37 -11.67 -9.95 2.87
N ASP A 38 -12.45 -9.95 3.95
CA ASP A 38 -13.58 -9.01 4.12
C ASP A 38 -13.10 -7.59 4.45
N ALA A 39 -11.91 -7.47 5.06
CA ALA A 39 -11.24 -6.20 5.37
C ALA A 39 -9.72 -6.41 5.50
N ILE A 40 -8.95 -5.34 5.27
CA ILE A 40 -7.49 -5.32 5.47
C ILE A 40 -7.18 -4.35 6.62
N LEU A 41 -6.41 -4.80 7.60
CA LEU A 41 -5.76 -3.93 8.58
C LEU A 41 -4.32 -3.65 8.09
N LEU A 42 -4.04 -2.40 7.75
CA LEU A 42 -2.73 -1.95 7.29
C LEU A 42 -2.03 -1.14 8.39
N ALA A 43 -0.79 -1.50 8.72
CA ALA A 43 0.12 -0.67 9.50
C ALA A 43 1.22 -0.15 8.56
N SER A 44 1.29 1.17 8.38
CA SER A 44 2.24 1.81 7.48
C SER A 44 3.38 2.46 8.24
N ALA A 45 4.60 2.35 7.71
CA ALA A 45 5.77 3.05 8.24
C ALA A 45 5.64 4.58 8.15
N HIS A 46 4.84 5.09 7.20
CA HIS A 46 4.64 6.53 6.98
C HIS A 46 3.39 7.07 7.68
N PHE A 47 2.61 6.23 8.36
CA PHE A 47 1.47 6.71 9.16
C PHE A 47 1.90 7.00 10.60
N GLU A 48 2.59 8.11 10.78
CA GLU A 48 3.13 8.54 12.06
C GLU A 48 2.13 9.43 12.81
N THR A 49 1.85 9.07 14.06
CA THR A 49 0.95 9.80 14.96
C THR A 49 1.51 9.77 16.38
N GLU A 50 1.22 10.77 17.21
CA GLU A 50 1.75 10.86 18.58
C GLU A 50 1.24 9.75 19.51
N VAL A 51 0.04 9.23 19.23
CA VAL A 51 -0.60 8.13 19.95
C VAL A 51 -1.13 7.09 18.96
N PRO A 52 -1.24 5.81 19.33
CA PRO A 52 -1.81 4.79 18.45
C PRO A 52 -3.19 5.22 17.91
N THR A 53 -3.26 5.42 16.60
CA THR A 53 -4.43 5.97 15.92
C THR A 53 -4.88 5.01 14.82
N VAL A 54 -6.19 4.91 14.62
CA VAL A 54 -6.79 4.11 13.55
C VAL A 54 -7.55 5.03 12.60
N GLY A 55 -7.16 5.01 11.33
CA GLY A 55 -7.97 5.58 10.25
C GLY A 55 -9.04 4.59 9.80
N ALA A 56 -10.29 5.05 9.65
CA ALA A 56 -11.42 4.23 9.20
C ALA A 56 -12.28 4.94 8.13
N VAL A 57 -11.66 5.83 7.35
CA VAL A 57 -12.34 6.57 6.28
C VAL A 57 -12.64 5.63 5.11
N GLN A 58 -13.89 5.61 4.64
CA GLN A 58 -14.32 4.70 3.57
C GLN A 58 -13.62 4.99 2.23
N THR A 59 -13.34 6.25 1.95
CA THR A 59 -12.61 6.71 0.76
C THR A 59 -11.54 7.69 1.23
N PRO A 60 -10.33 7.19 1.57
CA PRO A 60 -9.25 8.07 2.01
C PRO A 60 -8.84 9.02 0.87
N GLU A 61 -8.41 10.23 1.25
CA GLU A 61 -7.70 11.10 0.33
C GLU A 61 -6.31 10.50 0.04
N THR A 62 -5.88 10.54 -1.22
CA THR A 62 -4.51 10.14 -1.58
C THR A 62 -3.52 11.25 -1.26
N ILE A 63 -2.66 11.01 -0.28
CA ILE A 63 -1.56 11.90 0.09
C ILE A 63 -0.28 11.37 -0.56
N HIS A 64 0.46 12.24 -1.25
CA HIS A 64 1.78 11.92 -1.80
C HIS A 64 2.84 12.51 -0.86
N ASP A 65 3.32 11.70 0.08
CA ASP A 65 4.28 12.06 1.13
C ASP A 65 5.75 11.94 0.66
N PHE A 66 5.99 12.08 -0.64
CA PHE A 66 7.31 11.99 -1.27
C PHE A 66 7.58 13.11 -2.28
N TYR A 67 8.87 13.39 -2.53
CA TYR A 67 9.32 14.53 -3.34
C TYR A 67 10.39 14.12 -4.36
N GLY A 68 10.49 14.87 -5.46
CA GLY A 68 11.57 14.70 -6.46
C GLY A 68 11.34 13.56 -7.45
N PHE A 69 10.13 13.03 -7.52
CA PHE A 69 9.75 11.95 -8.44
C PHE A 69 9.09 12.48 -9.72
N PRO A 70 8.95 11.66 -10.78
CA PRO A 70 8.25 12.05 -12.00
C PRO A 70 6.77 12.39 -11.77
N GLU A 71 6.26 13.37 -12.53
CA GLU A 71 4.85 13.81 -12.50
C GLU A 71 3.81 12.67 -12.51
N PRO A 72 3.96 11.59 -13.29
CA PRO A 72 2.99 10.49 -13.27
C PRO A 72 2.74 9.86 -11.89
N LEU A 73 3.71 9.89 -10.97
CA LEU A 73 3.51 9.37 -9.62
C LEU A 73 2.53 10.23 -8.81
N TYR A 74 2.55 11.55 -9.00
CA TYR A 74 1.64 12.48 -8.32
C TYR A 74 0.21 12.44 -8.86
N GLN A 75 -0.01 11.72 -9.97
CA GLN A 75 -1.32 11.51 -10.59
C GLN A 75 -1.98 10.21 -10.14
N VAL A 76 -1.24 9.32 -9.47
CA VAL A 76 -1.80 8.10 -8.88
C VAL A 76 -2.82 8.49 -7.81
N ARG A 77 -3.94 7.76 -7.76
CA ARG A 77 -4.97 7.92 -6.73
C ARG A 77 -5.29 6.54 -6.16
N TYR A 78 -5.57 6.53 -4.86
CA TYR A 78 -6.00 5.38 -4.08
C TYR A 78 -7.20 5.79 -3.21
N PRO A 79 -8.29 4.99 -3.14
CA PRO A 79 -8.49 3.75 -3.88
C PRO A 79 -8.54 3.98 -5.39
#